data_AF-A0A914Q1I4-F1
#
_entry.id   AF-A0A914Q1I4-F1
#
_cell.length_a   1.000
_cell.length_b   1.000
_cell.length_c   1.000
_cell.angle_alpha   90.00
_cell.angle_beta   90.00
_cell.angle_gamma   90.00
#
_symmetry.space_group_name_H-M   'P 1'
#
loop_
_entity.id
_entity.type
_entity.pdbx_description
1 polymer ?
#
loop_
_entity_poly.entity_id
_entity_poly.type
_entity_poly.pdbx_seq_one_letter_code
_entity_poly.pdbx_strand_id
1 'polypeptide(L)'
;MIDCYRLNPMEYLSATSCRRNLSGDVCAILRVHAFLEQWGLINWQVDPLNIPAPVGPPSTSHFMVLADTPAGITLTNPFPPAYQVC
;
A
#
# COMPACT_ATOMS: atom_id res chain seq x y z
N MET A 1 23.47 -4.28 3.65
CA MET A 1 22.17 -3.95 3.01
C MET A 1 22.17 -2.53 2.49
N ILE A 2 22.39 -1.53 3.36
CA ILE A 2 22.46 -0.11 2.95
C ILE A 2 23.61 0.13 1.94
N ASP A 3 24.82 -0.35 2.22
CA ASP A 3 25.95 -0.12 1.31
C ASP A 3 25.77 -0.84 -0.04
N CYS A 4 25.12 -2.01 -0.05
CA CYS A 4 24.76 -2.69 -1.29
C CYS A 4 23.76 -1.86 -2.11
N TYR A 5 22.75 -1.26 -1.46
CA TYR A 5 21.80 -0.37 -2.13
C TYR A 5 22.47 0.89 -2.69
N ARG A 6 23.47 1.43 -1.96
CA ARG A 6 24.23 2.62 -2.39
C ARG A 6 25.06 2.43 -3.66
N LEU A 7 25.39 1.19 -4.02
CA LEU A 7 26.10 0.90 -5.28
C LEU A 7 25.22 1.15 -6.50
N ASN A 8 23.91 0.89 -6.40
CA ASN A 8 22.95 1.13 -7.49
C ASN A 8 21.56 1.47 -6.92
N PRO A 9 21.26 2.75 -6.66
CA PRO A 9 20.01 3.15 -6.01
C PRO A 9 18.75 3.00 -6.87
N MET A 10 18.91 2.81 -8.19
CA MET A 10 17.80 2.66 -9.15
C MET A 10 17.27 1.22 -9.20
N GLU A 11 18.05 0.25 -8.70
CA GLU A 11 17.70 -1.16 -8.70
C GLU A 11 17.06 -1.57 -7.36
N TYR A 12 16.03 -2.40 -7.45
CA TYR A 12 15.33 -2.91 -6.27
C TYR A 12 16.19 -3.93 -5.51
N LEU A 13 16.60 -3.58 -4.29
CA LEU A 13 17.31 -4.49 -3.39
C LEU A 13 16.31 -5.42 -2.70
N SER A 14 16.20 -6.64 -3.21
CA SER A 14 15.33 -7.68 -2.67
C SER A 14 15.87 -8.33 -1.39
N ALA A 15 14.96 -8.75 -0.50
CA ALA A 15 15.32 -9.51 0.69
C ALA A 15 15.96 -10.87 0.35
N THR A 16 15.61 -11.46 -0.80
CA THR A 16 16.20 -12.71 -1.29
C THR A 16 17.67 -12.56 -1.65
N SER A 17 18.05 -11.45 -2.31
CA SER A 17 19.46 -11.10 -2.54
C SER A 17 20.21 -10.92 -1.23
N CYS A 18 19.61 -10.24 -0.24
CA CYS A 18 20.23 -10.07 1.07
C CYS A 18 20.44 -11.40 1.80
N ARG A 19 19.45 -12.30 1.74
CA ARG A 19 19.55 -13.64 2.34
C ARG A 19 20.65 -14.51 1.73
N ARG A 20 20.92 -14.39 0.43
CA ARG A 20 21.98 -15.16 -0.25
C ARG A 20 23.39 -14.71 0.14
N ASN A 21 23.56 -13.44 0.51
CA ASN A 21 24.86 -12.84 0.78
C ASN A 21 25.17 -12.65 2.27
N LEU A 22 24.16 -12.76 3.15
CA LEU A 22 24.30 -12.58 4.58
C LEU A 22 24.08 -13.91 5.31
N SER A 23 25.08 -14.35 6.07
CA SER A 23 24.92 -15.46 7.02
C SER A 23 24.11 -15.01 8.25
N GLY A 24 23.10 -15.80 8.65
CA GLY A 24 22.27 -15.49 9.82
C GLY A 24 20.91 -16.17 9.80
N ASP A 25 20.03 -15.77 10.71
CA ASP A 25 18.63 -16.22 10.77
C ASP A 25 17.76 -15.53 9.69
N VAL A 26 16.84 -16.28 9.06
CA VAL A 26 16.01 -15.74 7.96
C VAL A 26 15.06 -14.66 8.47
N CYS A 27 14.40 -14.93 9.60
CA CYS A 27 13.41 -14.06 10.19
C CYS A 27 14.05 -12.73 10.61
N ALA A 28 15.25 -12.77 11.19
CA ALA A 28 16.00 -11.58 11.51
C ALA A 28 16.30 -10.72 10.27
N ILE A 29 16.80 -11.34 9.19
CA ILE A 29 17.11 -10.63 7.93
C ILE A 29 15.84 -10.02 7.32
N LEU A 30 14.73 -10.76 7.30
CA LEU A 30 13.45 -10.25 6.76
C LEU A 30 12.92 -9.07 7.58
N ARG A 31 13.00 -9.13 8.92
CA ARG A 31 12.57 -8.02 9.78
C ARG A 31 13.42 -6.77 9.59
N VAL A 32 14.75 -6.92 9.47
CA VAL A 32 15.65 -5.79 9.22
C VAL A 32 15.42 -5.21 7.82
N HIS A 33 15.22 -6.05 6.80
CA HIS A 33 14.90 -5.59 5.44
C HIS A 33 13.61 -4.77 5.41
N ALA A 34 12.52 -5.31 5.96
CA ALA A 34 11.24 -4.62 6.04
C ALA A 34 11.31 -3.32 6.84
N PHE A 35 12.07 -3.31 7.94
CA PHE A 35 12.31 -2.09 8.72
C PHE A 35 12.99 -1.02 7.87
N LEU A 36 14.12 -1.33 7.23
CA LEU A 36 14.86 -0.34 6.43
C LEU A 36 14.03 0.21 5.25
N GLU A 37 13.20 -0.64 4.65
CA GLU A 37 12.30 -0.26 3.55
C GLU A 37 11.16 0.64 4.06
N GLN A 38 10.53 0.32 5.19
CA GLN A 38 9.44 1.13 5.78
C GLN A 38 9.91 2.53 6.19
N TRP A 39 11.16 2.66 6.64
CA TRP A 39 11.77 3.96 6.98
C TRP A 39 12.34 4.70 5.77
N GLY A 40 12.26 4.14 4.57
CA GLY A 40 12.78 4.77 3.35
C GLY A 40 14.30 4.84 3.27
N LEU A 41 15.03 4.02 4.02
CA LEU A 41 16.50 3.98 4.01
C LEU A 41 17.07 3.16 2.84
N ILE A 42 16.26 2.25 2.30
CA ILE A 42 16.54 1.46 1.10
C ILE A 42 15.34 1.51 0.15
N ASN A 43 15.56 1.26 -1.14
CA ASN A 43 14.52 1.20 -2.19
C ASN A 43 13.66 2.47 -2.39
N TRP A 44 14.00 3.60 -1.77
CA TRP A 44 13.23 4.85 -1.89
C TRP A 44 13.26 5.47 -3.29
N GLN A 45 14.37 5.32 -4.01
CA GLN A 45 14.57 5.93 -5.34
C GLN A 45 14.15 5.01 -6.49
N VAL A 46 13.62 3.83 -6.18
CA VAL A 46 13.28 2.80 -7.17
C VAL A 46 11.93 3.13 -7.80
N ASP A 47 11.82 2.92 -9.11
CA ASP A 47 10.54 3.07 -9.81
C ASP A 47 9.47 2.13 -9.25
N PRO A 48 8.24 2.62 -9.00
CA PRO A 48 7.19 1.81 -8.38
C PRO A 48 6.76 0.61 -9.22
N LEU A 49 7.02 0.63 -10.53
CA LEU A 49 6.76 -0.50 -11.43
C LEU A 49 7.72 -1.67 -11.20
N ASN A 50 8.91 -1.41 -10.65
CA ASN A 50 9.92 -2.42 -10.38
C ASN A 50 9.74 -3.08 -8.99
N ILE A 51 8.85 -2.54 -8.15
CA ILE A 51 8.54 -3.11 -6.84
C ILE A 51 7.61 -4.31 -7.06
N PRO A 52 7.94 -5.49 -6.52
CA PRO A 52 7.11 -6.68 -6.69
C PRO A 52 5.74 -6.46 -6.04
N ALA A 53 4.70 -6.37 -6.86
CA ALA A 53 3.32 -6.25 -6.38
C ALA A 53 2.80 -7.60 -5.86
N PRO A 54 2.00 -7.60 -4.77
CA PRO A 54 1.31 -8.81 -4.34
C PRO A 54 0.33 -9.25 -5.44
N VAL A 55 0.41 -10.53 -5.82
CA VAL A 55 -0.54 -11.11 -6.77
C VAL A 55 -1.87 -11.32 -6.04
N GLY A 56 -2.91 -10.61 -6.50
CA GLY A 56 -4.25 -10.69 -5.95
C GLY A 56 -5.31 -10.60 -7.05
N PRO A 57 -6.60 -10.78 -6.71
CA PRO A 57 -7.68 -10.54 -7.66
C PRO A 57 -7.65 -9.09 -8.17
N PRO A 58 -8.09 -8.83 -9.41
CA PRO A 58 -8.13 -7.47 -9.95
C PRO A 58 -9.05 -6.57 -9.10
N SER A 59 -8.77 -5.27 -9.09
CA SER A 59 -9.56 -4.30 -8.34
C SER A 59 -11.02 -4.32 -8.81
N THR A 60 -11.93 -4.46 -7.85
CA THR A 60 -13.37 -4.47 -8.05
C THR A 60 -14.01 -3.08 -7.84
N SER A 61 -13.19 -2.03 -7.83
CA SER A 61 -13.56 -0.64 -7.56
C SER A 61 -14.55 -0.03 -8.57
N HIS A 62 -14.77 -0.69 -9.72
CA HIS A 62 -15.86 -0.34 -10.64
C HIS A 62 -17.26 -0.66 -10.08
N PHE A 63 -17.39 -1.54 -9.09
CA PHE A 63 -18.71 -1.82 -8.53
C PHE A 63 -19.22 -0.60 -7.73
N MET A 64 -20.36 -0.07 -8.17
CA MET A 64 -21.13 0.90 -7.41
C MET A 64 -21.70 0.19 -6.18
N VAL A 65 -21.03 0.35 -5.03
CA VAL A 65 -21.57 -0.12 -3.74
C VAL A 65 -22.70 0.82 -3.36
N LEU A 66 -23.95 0.34 -3.41
CA LEU A 66 -25.09 1.07 -2.90
C LEU A 66 -24.99 1.09 -1.37
N ALA A 67 -24.79 2.27 -0.79
CA ALA A 67 -24.83 2.45 0.64
C ALA A 67 -26.29 2.71 1.07
N ASP A 68 -26.88 1.76 1.79
CA ASP A 68 -28.13 2.02 2.49
C ASP A 68 -27.84 3.06 3.59
N THR A 69 -28.37 4.28 3.45
CA THR A 69 -28.25 5.31 4.48
C THR A 69 -29.28 5.04 5.56
N PRO A 70 -28.91 4.61 6.79
CA PRO A 70 -29.89 4.43 7.86
C PRO A 70 -30.51 5.78 8.22
N ALA A 71 -31.80 5.79 8.55
CA ALA A 71 -32.63 6.98 8.71
C ALA A 71 -32.12 8.03 9.74
N GLY A 72 -31.08 7.73 10.51
CA GLY A 72 -30.49 8.59 11.54
C GLY A 72 -29.27 9.42 11.12
N ILE A 73 -28.74 9.29 9.90
CA ILE A 73 -27.59 10.11 9.40
C ILE A 73 -28.03 11.18 8.39
N THR A 74 -29.33 11.30 8.11
CA THR A 74 -29.84 12.36 7.24
C THR A 74 -29.91 13.66 8.04
N LEU A 75 -29.32 14.74 7.49
CA LEU A 75 -29.52 16.07 8.04
C LEU A 75 -31.02 16.36 8.00
N THR A 76 -31.64 16.63 9.16
CA THR A 76 -33.03 17.08 9.21
C THR A 76 -33.12 18.42 8.50
N ASN A 77 -33.59 18.41 7.26
CA ASN A 77 -33.80 19.61 6.46
C ASN A 77 -34.94 20.43 7.07
N PRO A 78 -34.71 21.65 7.59
CA PRO A 78 -35.74 22.45 8.24
C PRO A 78 -36.74 23.08 7.25
N PHE A 79 -36.53 22.95 5.93
CA PHE A 79 -37.44 23.46 4.91
C PHE A 79 -37.82 22.36 3.90
N PRO A 80 -39.03 21.78 3.98
CA PRO A 80 -39.47 20.84 2.96
C PRO A 80 -39.54 21.55 1.60
N PRO A 81 -39.13 20.92 0.49
CA PRO A 81 -39.27 21.50 -0.83
C PRO A 81 -40.77 21.68 -1.13
N ALA A 82 -41.15 22.89 -1.54
CA ALA A 82 -42.52 23.32 -1.82
C ALA A 82 -43.15 22.67 -3.08
N TYR A 83 -42.72 21.49 -3.48
CA TYR A 83 -43.27 20.73 -4.60
C TYR A 83 -43.53 19.29 -4.18
N GLN A 84 -44.59 19.10 -3.40
CA GLN A 84 -45.47 17.96 -3.59
C GLN A 84 -46.74 18.48 -4.27
N VAL A 85 -46.77 18.38 -5.59
CA VAL A 85 -48.01 18.50 -6.36
C VAL A 85 -48.26 17.14 -7.00
N CYS A 86 -49.33 16.51 -6.49
CA CYS A 86 -50.05 15.31 -6.93
C CYS A 86 -49.29 13.98 -7.00
#